data_AF-A0A0B5D705-F1
#
_entry.id   AF-A0A0B5D705-F1
#
_cell.length_a   1.000
_cell.length_b   1.000
_cell.length_c   1.000
_cell.angle_alpha   90.00
_cell.angle_beta   90.00
_cell.angle_gamma   90.00
#
_symmetry.space_group_name_H-M   'P 1'
#
loop_
_entity.id
_entity.type
_entity.pdbx_description
1 polymer ?
#
loop_
_entity_poly.entity_id
_entity_poly.type
_entity_poly.pdbx_seq_one_letter_code
_entity_poly.pdbx_strand_id
1 'polypeptide(L)'
;LDLNNDQKIVWSYFPKQDPSVQAVLCCDNVNRGLGFGNGKIFLQQNDGMLVALDAKTGAKIWDASNTDPKVGATNTNAPHVINDKVLTGCSGAEFGVRCFMAAYNIDDGSLAWKAMSTGPDSEVL
;
A
#
# COMPACT_ATOMS: atom_id res chain seq x y z
N LEU A 1 2.54 -4.14 -19.65
CA LEU A 1 2.63 -4.64 -21.04
C LEU A 1 3.20 -3.50 -21.88
N ASP A 2 4.13 -3.80 -22.77
CA ASP A 2 4.63 -2.84 -23.75
C ASP A 2 3.64 -2.75 -24.91
N LEU A 3 2.88 -1.66 -24.95
CA LEU A 3 1.88 -1.44 -26.00
C LEU A 3 2.51 -1.24 -27.38
N ASN A 4 3.82 -0.95 -27.45
CA ASN A 4 4.56 -0.77 -28.69
C ASN A 4 5.26 -2.05 -29.18
N ASN A 5 5.21 -3.14 -28.40
CA ASN A 5 5.94 -4.37 -28.68
C ASN A 5 5.08 -5.60 -28.34
N ASP A 6 3.99 -5.77 -29.11
CA ASP A 6 3.09 -6.93 -29.04
C ASP A 6 2.61 -7.27 -27.62
N GLN A 7 2.36 -6.23 -26.81
CA GLN A 7 1.90 -6.37 -25.43
C GLN A 7 2.86 -7.20 -24.55
N LYS A 8 4.15 -7.25 -24.90
CA LYS A 8 5.15 -8.00 -24.13
C LYS A 8 5.19 -7.53 -22.67
N ILE A 9 5.34 -8.47 -21.74
CA ILE A 9 5.60 -8.13 -20.34
C ILE A 9 7.03 -7.55 -20.25
N VAL A 10 7.14 -6.28 -19.84
CA VAL A 10 8.45 -5.61 -19.65
C VAL A 10 9.13 -6.12 -18.38
N TRP A 11 8.37 -6.19 -17.29
CA TRP A 11 8.79 -6.74 -16.01
C TRP A 11 7.55 -7.22 -15.24
N SER A 12 7.79 -8.08 -14.24
CA SER A 12 6.78 -8.52 -13.29
C SER A 12 7.36 -8.51 -11.87
N TYR A 13 6.52 -8.16 -10.90
CA TYR A 13 6.87 -8.20 -9.48
C TYR A 13 5.89 -9.11 -8.75
N PHE A 14 6.42 -10.14 -8.08
CA PHE A 14 5.63 -11.13 -7.33
C PHE A 14 6.05 -11.10 -5.86
N PRO A 15 5.36 -10.34 -4.99
CA PRO A 15 5.70 -10.31 -3.58
C PRO A 15 5.41 -11.66 -2.93
N LYS A 16 6.26 -12.06 -1.97
CA LYS A 16 5.99 -13.20 -1.10
C LYS A 16 5.25 -12.69 0.15
N GLN A 17 4.03 -13.15 0.34
CA GLN A 17 3.20 -12.83 1.50
C GLN A 17 2.91 -14.12 2.29
N ASP A 18 2.66 -13.97 3.59
CA ASP A 18 2.23 -15.08 4.43
C ASP A 18 0.79 -15.48 4.05
N PRO A 19 0.50 -16.76 3.73
CA PRO A 19 -0.86 -17.19 3.38
C PRO A 19 -1.91 -16.92 4.47
N SER A 20 -1.50 -16.79 5.74
CA SER A 20 -2.40 -16.47 6.85
C SER A 20 -3.09 -15.11 6.72
N VAL A 21 -2.56 -14.19 5.93
CA VAL A 21 -3.19 -12.89 5.63
C VAL A 21 -4.59 -13.07 5.03
N GLN A 22 -4.81 -14.15 4.28
CA GLN A 22 -6.12 -14.44 3.67
C GLN A 22 -7.22 -14.66 4.72
N ALA A 23 -6.86 -15.16 5.92
CA ALA A 23 -7.83 -15.41 6.98
C ALA A 23 -8.38 -14.12 7.63
N VAL A 24 -7.74 -12.97 7.40
CA VAL A 24 -8.10 -11.66 7.97
C VAL A 24 -8.52 -10.63 6.91
N LEU A 25 -8.80 -11.10 5.69
CA LEU A 25 -9.43 -10.29 4.64
C LEU A 25 -10.94 -10.55 4.66
N CYS A 26 -11.73 -9.54 5.06
CA CYS A 26 -13.18 -9.71 5.30
C CYS A 26 -13.98 -10.18 4.08
N CYS A 27 -13.52 -9.80 2.89
CA CYS A 27 -14.37 -9.58 1.74
C CYS A 27 -13.66 -9.96 0.42
N ASP A 28 -12.92 -11.07 0.45
CA ASP A 28 -12.07 -11.59 -0.62
C ASP A 28 -10.67 -10.95 -0.73
N ASN A 29 -9.78 -11.62 -1.47
CA ASN A 29 -8.37 -11.28 -1.68
C ASN A 29 -8.17 -10.19 -2.74
N VAL A 30 -9.01 -9.14 -2.69
CA VAL A 30 -9.03 -8.10 -3.72
C VAL A 30 -7.90 -7.07 -3.52
N ASN A 31 -7.48 -6.45 -4.62
CA ASN A 31 -6.60 -5.29 -4.63
C ASN A 31 -7.12 -4.26 -5.63
N ARG A 32 -7.28 -3.00 -5.22
CA ARG A 32 -7.94 -1.97 -6.04
C ARG A 32 -7.00 -1.20 -6.98
N GLY A 33 -5.70 -1.52 -7.00
CA GLY A 33 -4.78 -1.01 -8.01
C GLY A 33 -3.54 -0.32 -7.46
N LEU A 34 -2.91 0.44 -8.34
CA LEU A 34 -1.57 1.01 -8.16
C LEU A 34 -1.61 2.54 -8.14
N GLY A 35 -0.59 3.15 -7.53
CA GLY A 35 -0.27 4.56 -7.68
C GLY A 35 0.95 4.77 -8.60
N PHE A 36 1.06 5.94 -9.25
CA PHE A 36 2.25 6.31 -10.02
C PHE A 36 2.68 7.74 -9.68
N GLY A 37 3.99 7.95 -9.54
CA GLY A 37 4.56 9.28 -9.39
C GLY A 37 6.07 9.26 -9.20
N ASN A 38 6.74 10.34 -9.59
CA ASN A 38 8.20 10.48 -9.55
C ASN A 38 8.98 9.28 -10.13
N GLY A 39 8.49 8.72 -11.25
CA GLY A 39 9.11 7.55 -11.91
C GLY A 39 8.94 6.22 -11.15
N LYS A 40 8.09 6.18 -10.13
CA LYS A 40 7.84 4.99 -9.29
C LYS A 40 6.39 4.50 -9.46
N ILE A 41 6.21 3.19 -9.34
CA ILE A 41 4.92 2.52 -9.19
C ILE A 41 4.76 2.13 -7.72
N PHE A 42 3.61 2.45 -7.12
CA PHE A 42 3.29 2.14 -5.72
C PHE A 42 2.26 1.04 -5.65
N LEU A 43 2.59 -0.03 -4.94
CA LEU A 43 1.72 -1.16 -4.66
C LEU A 43 1.46 -1.22 -3.15
N GLN A 44 0.19 -1.07 -2.77
CA GLN A 44 -0.26 -1.42 -1.43
C GLN A 44 -0.64 -2.91 -1.43
N GLN A 45 0.11 -3.73 -0.70
CA GLN A 45 -0.13 -5.17 -0.57
C GLN A 45 -1.17 -5.49 0.50
N ASN A 46 -1.76 -6.68 0.43
CA ASN A 46 -2.81 -7.10 1.37
C ASN A 46 -2.29 -7.33 2.80
N ASP A 47 -1.03 -7.74 2.91
CA ASP A 47 -0.30 -7.92 4.18
C ASP A 47 0.11 -6.60 4.87
N GLY A 48 -0.30 -5.46 4.32
CA GLY A 48 -0.01 -4.15 4.89
C GLY A 48 1.29 -3.52 4.42
N MET A 49 2.06 -4.14 3.53
CA MET A 49 3.27 -3.53 2.97
C MET A 49 2.95 -2.54 1.85
N LEU A 50 3.36 -1.28 2.01
CA LEU A 50 3.42 -0.29 0.92
C LEU A 50 4.79 -0.40 0.24
N VAL A 51 4.82 -0.65 -1.07
CA VAL A 51 6.06 -0.87 -1.82
C VAL A 51 6.18 0.11 -2.97
N ALA A 52 7.36 0.71 -3.12
CA ALA A 52 7.72 1.50 -4.28
C ALA A 52 8.64 0.70 -5.22
N LEU A 53 8.25 0.63 -6.48
CA LEU A 53 8.98 -0.03 -7.55
C LEU A 53 9.45 1.01 -8.57
N ASP A 54 10.64 0.85 -9.11
CA ASP A 54 11.07 1.61 -10.29
C ASP A 54 10.16 1.26 -11.48
N ALA A 55 9.55 2.28 -12.11
CA ALA A 55 8.52 2.05 -13.12
C ALA A 55 9.06 1.38 -14.40
N LYS A 56 10.37 1.50 -14.68
CA LYS A 56 10.99 0.97 -15.91
C LYS A 56 11.47 -0.47 -15.73
N THR A 57 11.95 -0.80 -14.54
CA THR A 57 12.63 -2.08 -14.26
C THR A 57 11.83 -3.01 -13.36
N GLY A 58 10.86 -2.48 -12.59
CA GLY A 58 10.15 -3.23 -11.56
C GLY A 58 10.99 -3.52 -10.31
N ALA A 59 12.20 -2.98 -10.21
CA ALA A 59 13.06 -3.16 -9.05
C ALA A 59 12.48 -2.44 -7.82
N LYS A 60 12.51 -3.10 -6.66
CA LYS A 60 12.08 -2.48 -5.39
C LYS A 60 13.05 -1.36 -5.00
N ILE A 61 12.51 -0.17 -4.75
CA ILE A 61 13.26 0.99 -4.27
C ILE A 61 13.20 1.04 -2.74
N TRP A 62 11.99 1.00 -2.19
CA TRP A 62 11.74 0.97 -0.75
C TRP A 62 10.43 0.24 -0.45
N ASP A 63 10.26 -0.15 0.81
CA ASP A 63 9.01 -0.64 1.36
C ASP A 63 8.79 -0.10 2.78
N ALA A 64 7.52 -0.01 3.18
CA ALA A 64 7.11 0.44 4.50
C ALA A 64 5.95 -0.40 5.02
N SER A 65 6.00 -0.79 6.29
CA SER A 65 4.87 -1.45 6.96
C SER A 65 3.82 -0.40 7.31
N ASN A 66 2.63 -0.53 6.72
CA ASN A 66 1.49 0.34 6.96
C ASN A 66 0.53 -0.27 7.98
N THR A 67 0.12 -1.52 7.78
CA THR A 67 -0.71 -2.31 8.71
C THR A 67 -0.02 -3.61 9.13
N ASP A 68 -0.53 -4.24 10.19
CA ASP A 68 -0.08 -5.56 10.66
C ASP A 68 -1.26 -6.55 10.65
N PRO A 69 -1.24 -7.57 9.77
CA PRO A 69 -2.27 -8.61 9.71
C PRO A 69 -2.45 -9.39 11.01
N LYS A 70 -1.45 -9.42 11.90
CA LYS A 70 -1.54 -10.10 13.21
C LYS A 70 -2.60 -9.49 14.13
N VAL A 71 -2.96 -8.23 13.90
CA VAL A 71 -4.03 -7.53 14.64
C VAL A 71 -5.32 -7.41 13.81
N GLY A 72 -5.45 -8.18 12.73
CA GLY A 72 -6.60 -8.12 11.82
C GLY A 72 -6.60 -6.93 10.86
N ALA A 73 -5.49 -6.17 10.80
CA ALA A 73 -5.35 -5.01 9.93
C ALA A 73 -4.74 -5.41 8.59
N THR A 74 -5.44 -5.10 7.50
CA THR A 74 -5.01 -5.42 6.13
C THR A 74 -5.14 -4.19 5.25
N ASN A 75 -4.81 -4.34 3.97
CA ASN A 75 -5.08 -3.31 2.97
C ASN A 75 -5.68 -3.90 1.70
N THR A 76 -6.60 -3.16 1.09
CA THR A 76 -7.17 -3.51 -0.23
C THR A 76 -7.28 -2.27 -1.13
N ASN A 77 -7.04 -1.06 -0.61
CA ASN A 77 -7.13 0.21 -1.34
C ASN A 77 -5.93 0.41 -2.28
N ALA A 78 -6.12 1.22 -3.32
CA ALA A 78 -5.01 1.74 -4.10
C ALA A 78 -4.32 2.90 -3.34
N PRO A 79 -2.99 3.01 -3.37
CA PRO A 79 -2.27 4.16 -2.85
C PRO A 79 -2.41 5.37 -3.81
N HIS A 80 -2.42 6.58 -3.26
CA HIS A 80 -2.60 7.82 -4.04
C HIS A 80 -1.38 8.71 -3.89
N VAL A 81 -0.78 9.10 -5.02
CA VAL A 81 0.37 10.02 -5.00
C VAL A 81 -0.15 11.46 -5.02
N ILE A 82 0.29 12.28 -4.07
CA ILE A 82 -0.01 13.71 -3.98
C ILE A 82 1.30 14.43 -3.67
N ASN A 83 1.77 15.23 -4.63
CA ASN A 83 3.06 15.92 -4.55
C ASN A 83 4.22 14.95 -4.20
N ASP A 84 4.90 15.22 -3.09
CA ASP A 84 6.02 14.46 -2.54
C ASP A 84 5.58 13.29 -1.63
N LYS A 85 4.29 12.92 -1.64
CA LYS A 85 3.72 11.94 -0.71
C LYS A 85 2.89 10.87 -1.38
N VAL A 86 2.86 9.70 -0.74
CA VAL A 86 2.02 8.56 -1.09
C VAL A 86 1.06 8.31 0.06
N LEU A 87 -0.23 8.51 -0.20
CA LEU A 87 -1.29 8.32 0.78
C LEU A 87 -1.88 6.92 0.65
N THR A 88 -2.12 6.28 1.78
CA THR A 88 -2.80 4.98 1.86
C THR A 88 -3.61 4.89 3.16
N GLY A 89 -4.61 4.01 3.18
CA GLY A 89 -5.48 3.81 4.33
C GLY A 89 -5.23 2.47 5.02
N CYS A 90 -6.28 1.87 5.55
CA CYS A 90 -6.28 0.52 6.09
C CYS A 90 -7.66 -0.15 5.94
N SER A 91 -7.73 -1.44 6.21
CA SER A 91 -8.92 -2.26 6.30
C SER A 91 -8.86 -3.09 7.58
N GLY A 92 -10.02 -3.53 8.09
CA GLY A 92 -10.11 -4.33 9.32
C GLY A 92 -11.16 -3.86 10.33
N ALA A 93 -12.14 -3.05 9.93
CA ALA A 93 -13.20 -2.60 10.84
C ALA A 93 -14.02 -3.78 11.39
N GLU A 94 -14.24 -4.81 10.57
CA GLU A 94 -14.88 -6.08 10.94
C GLU A 94 -14.07 -6.88 11.98
N PHE A 95 -12.79 -6.51 12.18
CA PHE A 95 -11.86 -7.13 13.11
C PHE A 95 -11.48 -6.18 14.27
N GLY A 96 -12.20 -5.06 14.44
CA GLY A 96 -11.96 -4.11 15.53
C GLY A 96 -10.72 -3.23 15.35
N VAL A 97 -10.19 -3.12 14.13
CA VAL A 97 -9.03 -2.28 13.84
C VAL A 97 -9.42 -0.81 13.89
N ARG A 98 -8.71 -0.03 14.71
CA ARG A 98 -8.81 1.44 14.70
C ARG A 98 -8.05 1.98 13.49
N CYS A 99 -8.79 2.29 12.45
CA CYS A 99 -8.22 2.69 11.17
C CYS A 99 -7.74 4.15 11.11
N PHE A 100 -6.95 4.45 10.08
CA PHE A 100 -6.26 5.72 9.86
C PHE A 100 -6.02 5.97 8.36
N MET A 101 -5.65 7.20 8.05
CA MET A 101 -4.97 7.58 6.81
C MET A 101 -3.51 7.89 7.11
N ALA A 102 -2.59 7.45 6.25
CA ALA A 102 -1.17 7.72 6.39
C ALA A 102 -0.60 8.31 5.11
N ALA A 103 0.39 9.18 5.25
CA ALA A 103 1.21 9.67 4.14
C ALA A 103 2.67 9.29 4.36
N TYR A 104 3.26 8.72 3.32
CA TYR A 104 4.67 8.35 3.27
C TYR A 104 5.40 9.26 2.29
N ASN A 105 6.63 9.68 2.62
CA ASN A 105 7.46 10.44 1.70
C ASN A 105 7.81 9.58 0.48
N ILE A 106 7.63 10.13 -0.71
CA ILE A 106 7.72 9.39 -1.98
C ILE A 106 9.13 8.87 -2.29
N ASP A 107 10.16 9.49 -1.70
CA ASP A 107 11.55 9.21 -2.02
C ASP A 107 12.14 8.07 -1.20
N ASP A 108 11.77 7.94 0.08
CA ASP A 108 12.38 6.98 1.00
C ASP A 108 11.37 6.09 1.76
N GLY A 109 10.07 6.35 1.64
CA GLY A 109 9.04 5.59 2.34
C GLY A 109 8.95 5.91 3.84
N SER A 110 9.59 6.99 4.32
CA SER A 110 9.44 7.44 5.70
C SER A 110 8.04 7.98 5.96
N LEU A 111 7.47 7.70 7.14
CA LEU A 111 6.14 8.18 7.51
C LEU A 111 6.18 9.70 7.75
N ALA A 112 5.43 10.46 6.96
CA ALA A 112 5.32 11.91 7.11
C ALA A 112 4.27 12.28 8.17
N TRP A 113 3.10 11.66 8.10
CA TRP A 113 2.03 11.82 9.08
C TRP A 113 1.07 10.64 9.04
N LYS A 114 0.31 10.48 10.14
CA LYS A 114 -0.78 9.52 10.28
C LYS A 114 -1.93 10.17 11.03
N ALA A 115 -3.13 10.03 10.50
CA ALA A 115 -4.36 10.59 11.04
C ALA A 115 -5.35 9.46 11.35
N MET A 116 -5.67 9.25 12.62
CA MET A 116 -6.60 8.24 13.08
C MET A 116 -8.05 8.66 12.79
N SER A 117 -8.95 7.70 12.57
CA SER A 117 -10.38 8.00 12.33
C SER A 117 -11.17 8.36 13.60
N THR A 118 -10.66 8.03 14.78
CA THR A 118 -11.28 8.26 16.10
C THR A 118 -10.18 8.55 17.11
N GLY A 119 -10.52 8.97 18.33
CA GLY A 119 -9.57 9.16 19.45
C GLY A 119 -9.33 10.63 19.82
N PRO A 120 -8.27 10.95 20.57
CA PRO A 120 -7.94 12.31 20.96
C PRO A 120 -7.64 13.21 19.75
N ASP A 121 -7.89 14.52 19.88
CA ASP A 121 -7.63 15.52 18.83
C ASP A 121 -6.20 15.45 18.27
N SER A 122 -5.22 15.19 19.12
CA SER A 122 -3.81 15.05 18.71
C SER A 122 -3.53 13.88 17.77
N GLU A 123 -4.44 12.91 17.67
CA GLU A 123 -4.29 11.71 16.84
C GLU A 123 -5.13 11.75 15.56
N VAL A 124 -6.13 12.63 15.45
CA VAL A 124 -7.04 12.73 14.28
C VAL A 124 -6.63 13.79 13.25
N LEU A 125 -5.58 14.56 13.54
CA LEU A 125 -5.09 15.79 12.86
C LEU A 125 -6.03 17.00 12.95
#